data_AF-A0A7X3VLH4-F1
#
_entry.id   AF-A0A7X3VLH4-F1
#
_cell.length_a   1.000
_cell.length_b   1.000
_cell.length_c   1.000
_cell.angle_alpha   90.00
_cell.angle_beta   90.00
_cell.angle_gamma   90.00
#
_symmetry.space_group_name_H-M   'P 1'
#
loop_
_entity.id
_entity.type
_entity.pdbx_description
1 polymer ?
#
loop_
_entity_poly.entity_id
_entity_poly.type
_entity_poly.pdbx_seq_one_letter_code
_entity_poly.pdbx_strand_id
1 'polypeptide(L)'
;LWQKSKDAVVFLDFGKDDFDKPVKLKPTHPDSDFWGRVYEVALGDLAELVLTERTAFCEGRGVDSECYQNIFKSRYPNLRFVPLEDKGNVIKTVKASNLALGKIAKSAMVIGIIDLDGETSEGVKRRREEGIRTLSRRTIESFLLDDEVLAKVCEDFSQPDKVNDLLTAKQGALSKHNLKPDDNLKAIVQTVHGAAQKALKSVRLGDSKESFMMDILAPRIQPGMAVYEQLHEDIFG
;
A
#
# COMPACT_ATOMS: atom_id res chain seq x y z
N LEU A 1 -20.90 -38.52 -29.96
CA LEU A 1 -19.69 -38.64 -29.12
C LEU A 1 -20.01 -39.35 -27.80
N TRP A 2 -20.99 -38.88 -27.02
CA TRP A 2 -21.50 -39.55 -25.81
C TRP A 2 -21.81 -41.05 -25.96
N GLN A 3 -22.44 -41.46 -27.06
CA GLN A 3 -22.74 -42.88 -27.32
C GLN A 3 -21.49 -43.75 -27.61
N LYS A 4 -20.34 -43.14 -27.94
CA LYS A 4 -19.09 -43.85 -28.27
C LYS A 4 -18.09 -43.88 -27.11
N SER A 5 -18.12 -42.91 -26.22
CA SER A 5 -17.31 -42.89 -24.99
C SER A 5 -18.02 -42.02 -23.95
N LYS A 6 -18.43 -42.64 -22.85
CA LYS A 6 -19.17 -41.98 -21.76
C LYS A 6 -18.28 -41.05 -20.93
N ASP A 7 -16.96 -41.26 -20.99
CA ASP A 7 -15.97 -40.47 -20.25
C ASP A 7 -15.37 -39.34 -21.10
N ALA A 8 -15.84 -39.17 -22.34
CA ALA A 8 -15.34 -38.13 -23.23
C ALA A 8 -15.84 -36.74 -22.82
N VAL A 9 -14.92 -35.85 -22.49
CA VAL A 9 -15.18 -34.43 -22.28
C VAL A 9 -15.19 -33.73 -23.63
N VAL A 10 -16.24 -32.94 -23.88
CA VAL A 10 -16.41 -32.15 -25.11
C VAL A 10 -16.54 -30.68 -24.73
N PHE A 11 -15.72 -29.84 -25.35
CA PHE A 11 -15.82 -28.39 -25.21
C PHE A 11 -16.64 -27.82 -26.37
N LEU A 12 -17.53 -26.89 -26.05
CA LEU A 12 -18.32 -26.12 -27.02
C LEU A 12 -18.03 -24.64 -26.79
N ASP A 13 -17.74 -23.90 -27.85
CA ASP A 13 -17.50 -22.45 -27.80
C ASP A 13 -18.76 -21.72 -28.24
N PHE A 14 -19.30 -20.88 -27.37
CA PHE A 14 -20.49 -20.06 -27.62
C PHE A 14 -20.12 -18.58 -27.86
N GLY A 15 -18.83 -18.22 -27.87
CA GLY A 15 -18.40 -16.83 -27.97
C GLY A 15 -18.22 -16.31 -29.39
N LYS A 16 -18.41 -17.14 -30.43
CA LYS A 16 -18.07 -16.80 -31.83
C LYS A 16 -19.25 -16.75 -32.79
N ASP A 17 -20.37 -17.37 -32.43
CA ASP A 17 -21.51 -17.54 -33.32
C ASP A 17 -22.64 -16.56 -32.97
N ASP A 18 -23.39 -16.12 -33.98
CA ASP A 18 -24.60 -15.31 -33.84
C ASP A 18 -25.82 -16.21 -33.60
N PHE A 19 -26.29 -16.23 -32.35
CA PHE A 19 -27.40 -17.09 -31.91
C PHE A 19 -28.80 -16.52 -32.22
N ASP A 20 -28.91 -15.33 -32.83
CA ASP A 20 -30.18 -14.86 -33.38
C ASP A 20 -30.55 -15.60 -34.69
N LYS A 21 -29.67 -16.49 -35.16
CA LYS A 21 -29.89 -17.39 -36.31
C LYS A 21 -29.67 -18.86 -35.91
N PRO A 22 -30.22 -19.83 -36.68
CA PRO A 22 -29.92 -21.23 -36.44
C PRO A 22 -28.42 -21.54 -36.59
N VAL A 23 -27.78 -21.94 -35.49
CA VAL A 23 -26.35 -22.31 -35.44
C VAL A 23 -26.19 -23.80 -35.20
N LYS A 24 -25.27 -24.44 -35.94
CA LYS A 24 -24.89 -25.83 -35.71
C LYS A 24 -23.59 -25.90 -34.93
N LEU A 25 -23.70 -26.05 -33.61
CA LEU A 25 -22.57 -26.18 -32.71
C LEU A 25 -21.75 -27.44 -33.01
N LYS A 26 -20.44 -27.30 -32.94
CA LYS A 26 -19.47 -28.38 -33.11
C LYS A 26 -18.49 -28.40 -31.94
N PRO A 27 -17.97 -29.58 -31.57
CA PRO A 27 -16.85 -29.67 -30.64
C PRO A 27 -15.71 -28.76 -31.06
N THR A 28 -15.17 -28.00 -30.11
CA THR A 28 -13.96 -27.22 -30.30
C THR A 28 -12.80 -27.83 -29.53
N HIS A 29 -11.58 -27.52 -29.96
CA HIS A 29 -10.39 -27.75 -29.16
C HIS A 29 -10.09 -26.48 -28.36
N PRO A 30 -9.97 -26.57 -27.02
CA PRO A 30 -9.69 -25.41 -26.21
C PRO A 30 -8.25 -24.96 -26.42
N ASP A 31 -8.08 -23.89 -27.20
CA ASP A 31 -6.81 -23.21 -27.46
C ASP A 31 -6.59 -22.03 -26.50
N SER A 32 -5.46 -21.33 -26.64
CA SER A 32 -5.13 -20.16 -25.82
C SER A 32 -6.22 -19.08 -25.87
N ASP A 33 -6.86 -18.92 -27.02
CA ASP A 33 -7.86 -17.89 -27.24
C ASP A 33 -9.20 -18.27 -26.61
N PHE A 34 -9.59 -19.56 -26.69
CA PHE A 34 -10.74 -20.12 -25.97
C PHE A 34 -10.58 -19.92 -24.46
N TRP A 35 -9.44 -20.30 -23.88
CA TRP A 35 -9.18 -20.08 -22.47
C TRP A 35 -9.14 -18.59 -22.13
N GLY A 36 -8.55 -17.76 -22.98
CA GLY A 36 -8.54 -16.30 -22.82
C GLY A 36 -9.94 -15.73 -22.64
N ARG A 37 -10.90 -16.08 -23.52
CA ARG A 37 -12.30 -15.64 -23.41
C ARG A 37 -13.02 -16.20 -22.19
N VAL A 38 -12.81 -17.49 -21.87
CA VAL A 38 -13.40 -18.10 -20.67
C VAL A 38 -12.89 -17.41 -19.40
N TYR A 39 -11.60 -17.10 -19.33
CA TYR A 39 -11.02 -16.32 -18.25
C TYR A 39 -11.53 -14.88 -18.25
N GLU A 40 -11.71 -14.23 -19.41
CA GLU A 40 -12.25 -12.87 -19.48
C GLU A 40 -13.69 -12.78 -18.95
N VAL A 41 -14.54 -13.76 -19.25
CA VAL A 41 -15.92 -13.82 -18.71
C VAL A 41 -15.90 -14.14 -17.22
N ALA A 42 -15.20 -15.20 -16.80
CA ALA A 42 -15.17 -15.63 -15.40
C ALA A 42 -14.43 -14.63 -14.49
N LEU A 43 -13.34 -14.02 -14.98
CA LEU A 43 -12.61 -12.98 -14.27
C LEU A 43 -13.25 -11.61 -14.46
N GLY A 44 -14.08 -11.37 -15.47
CA GLY A 44 -14.85 -10.13 -15.62
C GLY A 44 -15.88 -10.01 -14.50
N ASP A 45 -16.63 -11.07 -14.25
CA ASP A 45 -17.59 -11.14 -13.13
C ASP A 45 -16.87 -11.12 -11.77
N LEU A 46 -15.72 -11.80 -11.66
CA LEU A 46 -14.89 -11.76 -10.45
C LEU A 46 -14.20 -10.40 -10.28
N ALA A 47 -13.85 -9.71 -11.37
CA ALA A 47 -13.26 -8.38 -11.36
C ALA A 47 -14.26 -7.34 -10.87
N GLU A 48 -15.52 -7.41 -11.29
CA GLU A 48 -16.56 -6.54 -10.74
C GLU A 48 -16.77 -6.76 -9.22
N LEU A 49 -16.60 -8.01 -8.75
CA LEU A 49 -16.71 -8.39 -7.33
C LEU A 49 -15.42 -8.18 -6.49
N VAL A 50 -14.24 -8.21 -7.09
CA VAL A 50 -12.92 -8.14 -6.42
C VAL A 50 -12.23 -6.79 -6.64
N LEU A 51 -12.57 -6.03 -7.67
CA LEU A 51 -11.89 -4.79 -8.07
C LEU A 51 -12.72 -3.52 -7.84
N THR A 52 -13.66 -3.58 -6.91
CA THR A 52 -14.37 -2.40 -6.39
C THR A 52 -13.53 -1.55 -5.43
N GLU A 53 -12.33 -1.96 -5.04
CA GLU A 53 -11.57 -1.27 -3.98
C GLU A 53 -10.11 -1.07 -4.38
N ARG A 54 -9.66 0.19 -4.35
CA ARG A 54 -8.30 0.58 -4.75
C ARG A 54 -7.29 -0.17 -3.86
N THR A 55 -6.20 -0.67 -4.43
CA THR A 55 -5.18 -1.41 -3.65
C THR A 55 -3.81 -0.75 -3.74
N ALA A 56 -3.17 -0.56 -2.59
CA ALA A 56 -1.80 -0.08 -2.48
C ALA A 56 -0.90 -1.16 -1.88
N PHE A 57 0.09 -1.63 -2.63
CA PHE A 57 1.08 -2.61 -2.15
C PHE A 57 2.26 -1.88 -1.52
N CYS A 58 2.57 -2.21 -0.26
CA CYS A 58 3.59 -1.53 0.54
C CYS A 58 4.75 -2.48 0.85
N GLU A 59 5.96 -1.94 0.94
CA GLU A 59 7.09 -2.67 1.49
C GLU A 59 6.94 -2.90 3.00
N GLY A 60 7.41 -4.05 3.51
CA GLY A 60 7.51 -4.36 4.92
C GLY A 60 6.52 -5.40 5.47
N ARG A 61 6.70 -5.75 6.75
CA ARG A 61 5.97 -6.83 7.43
C ARG A 61 4.70 -6.36 8.16
N GLY A 62 3.89 -5.51 7.53
CA GLY A 62 2.57 -5.12 8.02
C GLY A 62 2.50 -3.78 8.78
N VAL A 63 3.57 -3.35 9.44
CA VAL A 63 3.60 -2.09 10.20
C VAL A 63 3.34 -0.89 9.29
N ASP A 64 4.06 -0.81 8.18
CA ASP A 64 3.99 0.27 7.21
C ASP A 64 2.58 0.35 6.60
N SER A 65 2.02 -0.79 6.18
CA SER A 65 0.66 -0.85 5.62
C SER A 65 -0.40 -0.41 6.63
N GLU A 66 -0.26 -0.77 7.92
CA GLU A 66 -1.19 -0.37 8.96
C GLU A 66 -1.07 1.14 9.26
N CYS A 67 0.16 1.67 9.25
CA CYS A 67 0.39 3.11 9.36
C CYS A 67 -0.29 3.86 8.21
N TYR A 68 -0.08 3.45 6.95
CA TYR A 68 -0.76 4.06 5.82
C TYR A 68 -2.28 3.94 5.91
N GLN A 69 -2.79 2.78 6.31
CA GLN A 69 -4.21 2.58 6.54
C GLN A 69 -4.76 3.57 7.56
N ASN A 70 -4.06 3.77 8.69
CA ASN A 70 -4.48 4.69 9.74
C ASN A 70 -4.39 6.16 9.33
N ILE A 71 -3.42 6.54 8.51
CA ILE A 71 -3.24 7.90 7.97
C ILE A 71 -4.35 8.23 6.96
N PHE A 72 -4.65 7.29 6.05
CA PHE A 72 -5.46 7.59 4.86
C PHE A 72 -6.91 7.10 4.93
N LYS A 73 -7.30 6.27 5.90
CA LYS A 73 -8.66 5.70 6.00
C LYS A 73 -9.81 6.72 5.95
N SER A 74 -9.61 7.94 6.45
CA SER A 74 -10.65 8.98 6.43
C SER A 74 -10.87 9.56 5.03
N ARG A 75 -9.80 9.72 4.24
CA ARG A 75 -9.83 10.29 2.88
C ARG A 75 -10.08 9.22 1.82
N TYR A 76 -9.58 8.02 2.04
CA TYR A 76 -9.65 6.88 1.12
C TYR A 76 -10.19 5.64 1.84
N PRO A 77 -11.48 5.62 2.24
CA PRO A 77 -12.06 4.51 3.00
C PRO A 77 -12.09 3.18 2.23
N ASN A 78 -12.10 3.24 0.90
CA ASN A 78 -12.12 2.06 0.01
C ASN A 78 -10.73 1.74 -0.56
N LEU A 79 -9.67 2.30 0.04
CA LEU A 79 -8.28 1.97 -0.30
C LEU A 79 -7.72 1.01 0.75
N ARG A 80 -7.27 -0.15 0.29
CA ARG A 80 -6.60 -1.15 1.13
C ARG A 80 -5.10 -1.10 0.92
N PHE A 81 -4.36 -0.99 2.02
CA PHE A 81 -2.90 -1.14 2.02
C PHE A 81 -2.52 -2.60 2.31
N VAL A 82 -1.72 -3.20 1.44
CA VAL A 82 -1.35 -4.61 1.49
C VAL A 82 0.16 -4.72 1.65
N PRO A 83 0.66 -5.32 2.75
CA PRO A 83 2.10 -5.48 2.95
C PRO A 83 2.67 -6.56 2.04
N LEU A 84 3.90 -6.33 1.57
CA LEU A 84 4.75 -7.26 0.84
C LEU A 84 6.16 -7.22 1.42
N GLU A 85 6.86 -8.36 1.40
CA GLU A 85 8.11 -8.53 2.16
C GLU A 85 9.21 -7.52 1.81
N ASP A 86 9.31 -7.14 0.53
CA ASP A 86 10.36 -6.26 0.02
C ASP A 86 9.91 -5.46 -1.21
N LYS A 87 10.70 -4.44 -1.55
CA LYS A 87 10.58 -3.64 -2.77
C LYS A 87 10.44 -4.47 -4.05
N GLY A 88 11.16 -5.57 -4.18
CA GLY A 88 11.13 -6.45 -5.36
C GLY A 88 9.76 -7.11 -5.57
N ASN A 89 9.15 -7.56 -4.48
CA ASN A 89 7.81 -8.15 -4.48
C ASN A 89 6.73 -7.10 -4.78
N VAL A 90 6.88 -5.87 -4.28
CA VAL A 90 6.01 -4.73 -4.68
C VAL A 90 6.07 -4.52 -6.19
N ILE A 91 7.27 -4.38 -6.75
CA ILE A 91 7.46 -4.14 -8.19
C ILE A 91 6.85 -5.28 -9.02
N LYS A 92 7.13 -6.55 -8.66
CA LYS A 92 6.60 -7.71 -9.39
C LYS A 92 5.08 -7.76 -9.34
N THR A 93 4.51 -7.53 -8.16
CA THR A 93 3.06 -7.58 -7.95
C THR A 93 2.35 -6.49 -8.74
N VAL A 94 2.82 -5.24 -8.66
CA VAL A 94 2.24 -4.12 -9.42
C VAL A 94 2.29 -4.38 -10.93
N LYS A 95 3.43 -4.87 -11.45
CA LYS A 95 3.54 -5.22 -12.87
C LYS A 95 2.57 -6.33 -13.29
N ALA A 96 2.46 -7.39 -12.48
CA ALA A 96 1.53 -8.48 -12.73
C ALA A 96 0.06 -8.02 -12.67
N SER A 97 -0.28 -7.21 -11.66
CA SER A 97 -1.60 -6.60 -11.52
C SER A 97 -1.93 -5.70 -12.70
N ASN A 98 -1.05 -4.79 -13.11
CA ASN A 98 -1.29 -3.91 -14.25
C ASN A 98 -1.49 -4.68 -15.57
N LEU A 99 -0.76 -5.79 -15.78
CA LEU A 99 -0.95 -6.67 -16.93
C LEU A 99 -2.33 -7.36 -16.92
N ALA A 100 -2.79 -7.80 -15.75
CA ALA A 100 -4.10 -8.44 -15.60
C ALA A 100 -5.24 -7.42 -15.71
N LEU A 101 -5.12 -6.28 -15.05
CA LEU A 101 -6.13 -5.22 -15.00
C LEU A 101 -6.32 -4.51 -16.34
N GLY A 102 -5.24 -4.30 -17.09
CA GLY A 102 -5.32 -3.77 -18.46
C GLY A 102 -6.18 -4.61 -19.41
N LYS A 103 -6.42 -5.88 -19.06
CA LYS A 103 -7.27 -6.81 -19.82
C LYS A 103 -8.70 -6.92 -19.29
N ILE A 104 -8.95 -6.59 -18.02
CA ILE A 104 -10.20 -7.01 -17.34
C ILE A 104 -10.93 -5.84 -16.67
N ALA A 105 -10.24 -4.85 -16.09
CA ALA A 105 -10.87 -3.78 -15.31
C ALA A 105 -10.08 -2.47 -15.40
N LYS A 106 -10.42 -1.64 -16.39
CA LYS A 106 -9.77 -0.35 -16.65
C LYS A 106 -9.93 0.68 -15.52
N SER A 107 -10.88 0.49 -14.61
CA SER A 107 -11.17 1.38 -13.47
C SER A 107 -10.41 1.00 -12.18
N ALA A 108 -9.80 -0.19 -12.12
CA ALA A 108 -9.07 -0.63 -10.95
C ALA A 108 -7.74 0.13 -10.81
N MET A 109 -7.50 0.73 -9.64
CA MET A 109 -6.27 1.45 -9.34
C MET A 109 -5.37 0.58 -8.47
N VAL A 110 -4.18 0.28 -8.98
CA VAL A 110 -3.11 -0.40 -8.23
C VAL A 110 -1.93 0.54 -8.09
N ILE A 111 -1.48 0.73 -6.85
CA ILE A 111 -0.33 1.58 -6.50
C ILE A 111 0.71 0.70 -5.83
N GLY A 112 1.97 0.79 -6.25
CA GLY A 112 3.10 0.32 -5.44
C GLY A 112 3.63 1.45 -4.59
N ILE A 113 3.97 1.20 -3.33
CA ILE A 113 4.63 2.17 -2.44
C ILE A 113 5.94 1.54 -1.97
N ILE A 114 7.04 2.25 -2.20
CA ILE A 114 8.38 1.80 -1.83
C ILE A 114 9.14 2.92 -1.10
N ASP A 115 10.02 2.51 -0.18
CA ASP A 115 10.96 3.40 0.47
C ASP A 115 11.91 4.04 -0.56
N LEU A 116 12.39 5.26 -0.27
CA LEU A 116 13.35 5.93 -1.14
C LEU A 116 14.71 5.23 -1.10
N ASP A 117 15.13 4.81 0.09
CA ASP A 117 16.45 4.24 0.38
C ASP A 117 17.60 5.01 -0.27
N GLY A 118 18.15 4.49 -1.38
CA GLY A 118 19.21 5.11 -2.18
C GLY A 118 18.84 5.19 -3.67
N GLU A 119 17.54 5.21 -3.99
CA GLU A 119 17.03 5.34 -5.35
C GLU A 119 17.42 6.70 -5.94
N THR A 120 17.80 6.71 -7.23
CA THR A 120 18.14 7.97 -7.91
C THR A 120 16.90 8.69 -8.40
N SER A 121 17.02 9.97 -8.73
CA SER A 121 15.92 10.75 -9.31
C SER A 121 15.37 10.14 -10.61
N GLU A 122 16.23 9.58 -11.47
CA GLU A 122 15.82 8.85 -12.67
C GLU A 122 15.13 7.52 -12.33
N GLY A 123 15.60 6.84 -11.27
CA GLY A 123 14.96 5.64 -10.74
C GLY A 123 13.53 5.93 -10.29
N VAL A 124 13.34 6.97 -9.47
CA VAL A 124 12.02 7.43 -9.01
C VAL A 124 11.09 7.74 -10.19
N LYS A 125 11.56 8.48 -11.20
CA LYS A 125 10.76 8.77 -12.41
C LYS A 125 10.31 7.50 -13.12
N ARG A 126 11.23 6.56 -13.34
CA ARG A 126 10.92 5.28 -14.00
C ARG A 126 9.90 4.46 -13.20
N ARG A 127 10.01 4.44 -11.87
CA ARG A 127 9.03 3.76 -11.00
C ARG A 127 7.64 4.38 -11.11
N ARG A 128 7.57 5.71 -11.17
CA ARG A 128 6.29 6.42 -11.31
C ARG A 128 5.56 6.02 -12.59
N GLU A 129 6.28 5.89 -13.70
CA GLU A 129 5.75 5.40 -14.99
C GLU A 129 5.24 3.95 -14.90
N GLU A 130 5.81 3.12 -14.01
CA GLU A 130 5.37 1.73 -13.76
C GLU A 130 4.17 1.63 -12.80
N GLY A 131 3.63 2.76 -12.31
CA GLY A 131 2.57 2.77 -11.28
C GLY A 131 3.09 2.58 -9.85
N ILE A 132 4.39 2.80 -9.64
CA ILE A 132 5.07 2.64 -8.36
C ILE A 132 5.49 4.01 -7.85
N ARG A 133 5.04 4.36 -6.66
CA ARG A 133 5.35 5.57 -5.92
C ARG A 133 6.49 5.34 -4.95
N THR A 134 7.41 6.31 -4.92
CA THR A 134 8.58 6.29 -4.05
C THR A 134 8.45 7.46 -3.09
N LEU A 135 8.64 7.22 -1.81
CA LEU A 135 8.58 8.26 -0.79
C LEU A 135 9.63 9.35 -1.06
N SER A 136 9.34 10.59 -0.67
CA SER A 136 10.28 11.71 -0.75
C SER A 136 11.27 11.72 0.42
N ARG A 137 10.91 11.09 1.54
CA ARG A 137 11.82 10.80 2.67
C ARG A 137 12.23 9.33 2.65
N ARG A 138 13.28 8.98 3.39
CA ARG A 138 13.90 7.65 3.26
C ARG A 138 12.96 6.49 3.56
N THR A 139 12.19 6.59 4.63
CA THR A 139 11.20 5.57 5.05
C THR A 139 9.99 6.24 5.72
N ILE A 140 8.91 5.48 5.94
CA ILE A 140 7.71 5.98 6.64
C ILE A 140 8.00 6.53 8.04
N GLU A 141 8.97 5.98 8.77
CA GLU A 141 9.36 6.48 10.10
C GLU A 141 9.83 7.94 10.06
N SER A 142 10.34 8.41 8.92
CA SER A 142 10.75 9.80 8.71
C SER A 142 9.55 10.76 8.73
N PHE A 143 8.36 10.28 8.38
CA PHE A 143 7.10 11.02 8.49
C PHE A 143 6.48 10.87 9.87
N LEU A 144 6.49 9.65 10.43
CA LEU A 144 5.92 9.36 11.75
C LEU A 144 6.62 10.12 12.87
N LEU A 145 7.93 10.32 12.77
CA LEU A 145 8.72 11.07 13.73
C LEU A 145 8.91 12.54 13.33
N ASP A 146 8.15 13.08 12.38
CA ASP A 146 8.18 14.50 12.06
C ASP A 146 7.85 15.36 13.31
N ASP A 147 8.50 16.51 13.42
CA ASP A 147 8.34 17.38 14.58
C ASP A 147 6.88 17.85 14.74
N GLU A 148 6.17 18.05 13.63
CA GLU A 148 4.75 18.38 13.59
C GLU A 148 3.89 17.25 14.19
N VAL A 149 4.24 15.99 13.93
CA VAL A 149 3.53 14.81 14.48
C VAL A 149 3.79 14.69 15.98
N LEU A 150 5.04 14.84 16.42
CA LEU A 150 5.40 14.78 17.84
C LEU A 150 4.73 15.91 18.63
N ALA A 151 4.63 17.10 18.05
CA ALA A 151 3.88 18.21 18.63
C ALA A 151 2.39 17.85 18.76
N LYS A 152 1.78 17.32 17.68
CA LYS A 152 0.38 16.92 17.65
C LYS A 152 0.04 15.85 18.68
N VAL A 153 0.94 14.89 18.91
CA VAL A 153 0.80 13.87 19.97
C VAL A 153 0.68 14.52 21.34
N CYS A 154 1.58 15.44 21.68
CA CYS A 154 1.54 16.16 22.96
C CYS A 154 0.27 16.99 23.12
N GLU A 155 -0.17 17.67 22.07
CA GLU A 155 -1.41 18.46 22.07
C GLU A 155 -2.65 17.59 22.30
N ASP A 156 -2.79 16.48 21.57
CA ASP A 156 -3.93 15.58 21.68
C ASP A 156 -4.04 14.94 23.08
N PHE A 157 -2.91 14.79 23.78
CA PHE A 157 -2.86 14.33 25.17
C PHE A 157 -2.86 15.46 26.20
N SER A 158 -3.19 16.69 25.80
CA SER A 158 -3.30 17.88 26.67
C SER A 158 -2.01 18.18 27.45
N GLN A 159 -0.86 17.90 26.86
CA GLN A 159 0.48 18.10 27.44
C GLN A 159 1.42 18.83 26.45
N PRO A 160 1.04 20.01 25.93
CA PRO A 160 1.86 20.76 24.96
C PRO A 160 3.21 21.22 25.54
N ASP A 161 3.34 21.29 26.86
CA ASP A 161 4.61 21.58 27.53
C ASP A 161 5.66 20.47 27.34
N LYS A 162 5.25 19.27 26.92
CA LYS A 162 6.13 18.12 26.69
C LYS A 162 6.71 18.03 25.28
N VAL A 163 6.32 18.92 24.36
CA VAL A 163 6.82 18.92 22.98
C VAL A 163 8.35 19.00 22.97
N ASN A 164 8.93 19.92 23.73
CA ASN A 164 10.38 20.08 23.81
C ASN A 164 11.10 18.84 24.34
N ASP A 165 10.48 18.05 25.23
CA ASP A 165 11.07 16.81 25.75
C ASP A 165 11.21 15.77 24.63
N LEU A 166 10.18 15.62 23.78
CA LEU A 166 10.17 14.69 22.65
C LEU A 166 11.13 15.15 21.54
N LEU A 167 11.12 16.44 21.19
CA LEU A 167 12.02 16.99 20.17
C LEU A 167 13.49 16.89 20.60
N THR A 168 13.79 17.14 21.87
CA THR A 168 15.14 16.96 22.42
C THR A 168 15.56 15.49 22.38
N ALA A 169 14.66 14.57 22.71
CA ALA A 169 14.94 13.13 22.62
C ALA A 169 15.20 12.69 21.17
N LYS A 170 14.42 13.18 20.20
CA LYS A 170 14.64 12.93 18.77
C LYS A 170 16.00 13.46 18.32
N GLN A 171 16.31 14.72 18.61
CA GLN A 171 17.59 15.36 18.24
C GLN A 171 18.80 14.64 18.85
N GLY A 172 18.70 14.25 20.12
CA GLY A 172 19.73 13.47 20.81
C GLY A 172 19.92 12.09 20.16
N ALA A 173 18.84 11.42 19.77
CA ALA A 173 18.90 10.13 19.08
C ALA A 173 19.49 10.26 17.67
N LEU A 174 19.10 11.27 16.90
CA LEU A 174 19.68 11.57 15.58
C LEU A 174 21.19 11.76 15.68
N SER A 175 21.63 12.60 16.62
CA SER A 175 23.06 12.87 16.86
C SER A 175 23.83 11.60 17.25
N LYS A 176 23.27 10.79 18.16
CA LYS A 176 23.90 9.54 18.61
C LYS A 176 24.09 8.53 17.48
N HIS A 177 23.16 8.49 16.52
CA HIS A 177 23.20 7.58 15.38
C HIS A 177 23.81 8.20 14.12
N ASN A 178 24.27 9.46 14.18
CA ASN A 178 24.73 10.24 13.02
C ASN A 178 23.72 10.28 11.86
N LEU A 179 22.42 10.36 12.19
CA LEU A 179 21.32 10.40 11.22
C LEU A 179 20.86 11.82 10.97
N LYS A 180 20.42 12.10 9.75
CA LYS A 180 19.67 13.30 9.39
C LYS A 180 18.16 13.07 9.57
N PRO A 181 17.32 14.13 9.62
CA PRO A 181 15.88 13.99 9.79
C PRO A 181 15.19 13.11 8.73
N ASP A 182 15.66 13.14 7.48
CA ASP A 182 15.08 12.36 6.38
C ASP A 182 15.78 11.01 6.16
N ASP A 183 16.70 10.60 7.04
CA ASP A 183 17.35 9.29 6.98
C ASP A 183 16.42 8.16 7.44
N ASN A 184 16.90 6.92 7.40
CA ASN A 184 16.18 5.79 7.96
C ASN A 184 16.13 5.91 9.50
N LEU A 185 14.98 6.34 10.01
CA LEU A 185 14.79 6.61 11.44
C LEU A 185 14.41 5.36 12.26
N LYS A 186 14.39 4.15 11.67
CA LYS A 186 14.05 2.89 12.37
C LYS A 186 14.86 2.68 13.66
N ALA A 187 16.12 3.11 13.67
CA ALA A 187 17.00 2.99 14.82
C ALA A 187 16.59 3.87 16.02
N ILE A 188 15.93 5.00 15.77
CA ILE A 188 15.62 5.99 16.82
C ILE A 188 14.18 5.89 17.35
N VAL A 189 13.27 5.19 16.66
CA VAL A 189 11.86 5.03 17.08
C VAL A 189 11.75 4.56 18.54
N GLN A 190 12.53 3.54 18.93
CA GLN A 190 12.51 3.02 20.30
C GLN A 190 12.94 4.05 21.34
N THR A 191 13.90 4.91 20.99
CA THR A 191 14.39 5.97 21.87
C THR A 191 13.32 7.04 22.07
N VAL A 192 12.67 7.46 20.98
CA VAL A 192 11.58 8.45 21.03
C VAL A 192 10.37 7.88 21.77
N HIS A 193 9.99 6.62 21.53
CA HIS A 193 8.92 5.94 22.25
C HIS A 193 9.18 5.91 23.76
N GLY A 194 10.38 5.52 24.18
CA GLY A 194 10.75 5.51 25.59
C GLY A 194 10.77 6.91 26.23
N ALA A 195 11.12 7.95 25.47
CA ALA A 195 11.03 9.32 25.93
C ALA A 195 9.56 9.77 26.07
N ALA A 196 8.72 9.45 25.10
CA ALA A 196 7.28 9.74 25.15
C ALA A 196 6.61 9.05 26.34
N GLN A 197 6.92 7.79 26.62
CA GLN A 197 6.42 7.07 27.81
C GLN A 197 6.84 7.75 29.13
N LYS A 198 8.04 8.33 29.19
CA LYS A 198 8.52 9.05 30.38
C LYS A 198 7.89 10.44 30.53
N ALA A 199 7.68 11.13 29.43
CA ALA A 199 7.12 12.48 29.40
C ALA A 199 5.59 12.46 29.65
N LEU A 200 4.89 11.52 29.01
CA LEU A 200 3.42 11.40 28.99
C LEU A 200 2.92 10.27 29.91
N LYS A 201 3.38 10.21 31.17
CA LYS A 201 3.19 9.06 32.08
C LYS A 201 1.73 8.63 32.31
N SER A 202 0.77 9.53 32.13
CA SER A 202 -0.67 9.26 32.29
C SER A 202 -1.31 8.62 31.05
N VAL A 203 -0.57 8.48 29.96
CA VAL A 203 -1.07 8.06 28.65
C VAL A 203 -0.57 6.66 28.31
N ARG A 204 -1.47 5.82 27.80
CA ARG A 204 -1.10 4.52 27.22
C ARG A 204 -0.61 4.73 25.79
N LEU A 205 0.70 4.58 25.58
CA LEU A 205 1.37 4.76 24.28
C LEU A 205 1.73 3.44 23.58
N GLY A 206 1.16 2.34 24.03
CA GLY A 206 1.51 0.99 23.59
C GLY A 206 2.81 0.46 24.21
N ASP A 207 2.92 -0.87 24.25
CA ASP A 207 4.04 -1.60 24.87
C ASP A 207 5.21 -1.84 23.90
N SER A 208 4.99 -1.63 22.60
CA SER A 208 6.01 -1.78 21.56
C SER A 208 6.15 -0.53 20.71
N LYS A 209 7.32 -0.34 20.10
CA LYS A 209 7.54 0.73 19.13
C LYS A 209 6.61 0.62 17.92
N GLU A 210 6.20 -0.60 17.55
CA GLU A 210 5.25 -0.85 16.46
C GLU A 210 3.86 -0.32 16.83
N SER A 211 3.34 -0.62 18.03
CA SER A 211 2.07 -0.06 18.49
C SER A 211 2.13 1.47 18.63
N PHE A 212 3.28 2.00 19.07
CA PHE A 212 3.48 3.44 19.09
C PHE A 212 3.39 4.06 17.69
N MET A 213 4.00 3.46 16.68
CA MET A 213 3.91 3.92 15.30
C MET A 213 2.48 3.84 14.75
N MET A 214 1.84 2.66 14.86
CA MET A 214 0.55 2.39 14.21
C MET A 214 -0.63 3.07 14.93
N ASP A 215 -0.65 3.06 16.26
CA ASP A 215 -1.81 3.47 17.05
C ASP A 215 -1.69 4.89 17.59
N ILE A 216 -0.46 5.39 17.75
CA ILE A 216 -0.19 6.73 18.28
C ILE A 216 0.22 7.69 17.16
N LEU A 217 1.32 7.43 16.47
CA LEU A 217 1.86 8.40 15.50
C LEU A 217 1.00 8.49 14.23
N ALA A 218 0.73 7.36 13.58
CA ALA A 218 0.06 7.33 12.28
C ALA A 218 -1.33 8.01 12.26
N PRO A 219 -2.24 7.80 13.24
CA PRO A 219 -3.56 8.44 13.22
C PRO A 219 -3.54 9.97 13.41
N ARG A 220 -2.37 10.53 13.77
CA ARG A 220 -2.18 11.96 14.05
C ARG A 220 -1.58 12.70 12.86
N ILE A 221 -1.14 12.00 11.82
CA ILE A 221 -0.85 12.61 10.51
C ILE A 221 -2.19 12.81 9.80
N GLN A 222 -2.66 14.05 9.72
CA GLN A 222 -4.01 14.42 9.27
C GLN A 222 -3.99 15.50 8.18
N PRO A 223 -5.03 15.58 7.33
CA PRO A 223 -5.13 16.64 6.31
C PRO A 223 -4.92 18.04 6.87
N GLY A 224 -4.17 18.86 6.13
CA GLY A 224 -3.78 20.22 6.55
C GLY A 224 -2.44 20.29 7.29
N MET A 225 -1.85 19.16 7.69
CA MET A 225 -0.46 19.11 8.17
C MET A 225 0.51 19.06 7.00
N ALA A 226 1.66 19.75 7.13
CA ALA A 226 2.68 19.75 6.07
C ALA A 226 3.20 18.34 5.79
N VAL A 227 3.41 17.54 6.83
CA VAL A 227 3.84 16.13 6.71
C VAL A 227 2.78 15.25 6.02
N TYR A 228 1.49 15.52 6.24
CA TYR A 228 0.40 14.79 5.57
C TYR A 228 0.38 15.11 4.09
N GLU A 229 0.41 16.40 3.72
CA GLU A 229 0.33 16.80 2.31
C GLU A 229 1.54 16.31 1.52
N GLN A 230 2.73 16.29 2.14
CA GLN A 230 3.93 15.70 1.53
C GLN A 230 3.74 14.19 1.27
N LEU A 231 3.32 13.43 2.29
CA LEU A 231 3.13 11.98 2.13
C LEU A 231 1.97 11.64 1.17
N HIS A 232 0.94 12.48 1.15
CA HIS A 232 -0.18 12.38 0.24
C HIS A 232 0.28 12.57 -1.21
N GLU A 233 1.07 13.60 -1.50
CA GLU A 233 1.66 13.82 -2.82
C GLU A 233 2.57 12.66 -3.23
N ASP A 234 3.38 12.13 -2.32
CA ASP A 234 4.25 10.99 -2.60
C ASP A 234 3.46 9.76 -3.10
N ILE A 235 2.28 9.49 -2.54
CA ILE A 235 1.50 8.28 -2.82
C ILE A 235 0.42 8.50 -3.89
N PHE A 236 -0.17 9.68 -3.97
CA PHE A 236 -1.35 9.95 -4.80
C PHE A 236 -1.15 11.02 -5.87
N GLY A 237 -0.02 11.73 -5.85
CA GLY A 237 0.39 12.69 -6.89
C GLY A 237 0.78 12.04 -8.21
#